data_AF-A0A565C5M3-F1
#
_entry.id   AF-A0A565C5M3-F1
#
_cell.length_a   1.000
_cell.length_b   1.000
_cell.length_c   1.000
_cell.angle_alpha   90.00
_cell.angle_beta   90.00
_cell.angle_gamma   90.00
#
_symmetry.space_group_name_H-M   'P 1'
#
loop_
_entity.id
_entity.type
_entity.pdbx_description
1 polymer ?
#
loop_
_entity_poly.entity_id
_entity_poly.type
_entity_poly.pdbx_seq_one_letter_code
_entity_poly.pdbx_strand_id
1 'polypeptide(L)' 'MEPLSEQERIEVGRRDILQTPLQPLKDNLEATSYEMIERDSIKYIQVYATLC' A
#
# COMPACT_ATOMS: atom_id res chain seq x y z
N MET A 1 -5.07 24.65 -11.37
CA MET A 1 -4.84 23.77 -10.21
C MET A 1 -3.71 22.83 -10.59
N GLU A 2 -2.75 22.61 -9.71
CA GLU A 2 -1.70 21.60 -9.96
C GLU A 2 -2.32 20.19 -10.03
N PRO A 3 -1.81 19.31 -10.90
CA PRO A 3 -2.29 17.94 -10.97
C PRO A 3 -1.93 17.18 -9.68
N LEU A 4 -2.87 16.37 -9.17
CA LEU A 4 -2.63 15.49 -8.03
C LEU A 4 -1.46 14.54 -8.32
N SER A 5 -0.59 14.40 -7.31
CA SER A 5 0.48 13.40 -7.32
C SER A 5 -0.09 11.98 -7.39
N GLU A 6 0.76 11.01 -7.72
CA GLU A 6 0.36 9.60 -7.79
C GLU A 6 -0.15 9.08 -6.43
N GLN A 7 0.53 9.45 -5.34
CA GLN A 7 0.09 9.09 -3.98
C GLN A 7 -1.28 9.66 -3.65
N GLU A 8 -1.50 10.95 -3.94
CA GLU A 8 -2.79 11.58 -3.67
C GLU A 8 -3.93 10.96 -4.46
N ARG A 9 -3.67 10.47 -5.68
CA ARG A 9 -4.67 9.75 -6.50
C ARG A 9 -5.05 8.40 -5.89
N ILE A 10 -4.10 7.71 -5.27
CA ILE A 10 -4.35 6.43 -4.58
C ILE A 10 -5.14 6.68 -3.29
N GLU A 11 -4.82 7.75 -2.56
CA GLU A 11 -5.45 8.06 -1.29
C GLU A 11 -6.83 8.69 -1.43
N VAL A 12 -7.15 9.37 -2.53
CA VAL A 12 -8.38 10.17 -2.64
C VAL A 12 -9.65 9.38 -2.33
N GLY A 13 -9.70 8.10 -2.73
CA GLY A 13 -10.84 7.20 -2.46
C GLY A 13 -10.83 6.56 -1.08
N ARG A 14 -9.81 6.82 -0.27
CA ARG A 14 -9.64 6.31 1.11
C ARG A 14 -9.63 7.43 2.16
N ARG A 15 -9.58 8.70 1.74
CA ARG A 15 -9.68 9.85 2.64
C ARG A 15 -11.01 9.79 3.40
N ASP A 16 -10.93 10.04 4.70
CA ASP A 16 -12.08 10.05 5.60
C ASP A 16 -12.84 8.71 5.71
N ILE A 17 -12.25 7.60 5.25
CA ILE A 17 -12.77 6.24 5.45
C ILE A 17 -12.03 5.58 6.61
N LEU A 18 -12.77 5.19 7.65
CA LEU A 18 -12.21 4.43 8.76
C LEU A 18 -11.88 3.01 8.32
N GLN A 19 -10.62 2.61 8.50
CA GLN A 19 -10.13 1.27 8.21
C GLN A 19 -9.67 0.60 9.51
N THR A 20 -9.88 -0.72 9.61
CA THR A 20 -9.33 -1.50 10.74
C THR A 20 -7.88 -1.90 10.41
N PRO A 21 -6.94 -1.80 11.37
CA PRO A 21 -5.57 -2.27 11.15
C PRO A 21 -5.55 -3.76 10.80
N LEU A 22 -4.82 -4.13 9.75
CA LEU A 22 -4.67 -5.53 9.35
C LEU A 22 -4.00 -6.35 10.46
N GLN A 23 -4.36 -7.62 10.58
CA GLN A 23 -3.75 -8.60 11.51
C GLN A 23 -3.20 -9.83 10.76
N PRO A 24 -2.15 -9.68 9.92
CA PRO A 24 -1.73 -10.73 8.99
C PRO A 24 -1.20 -12.01 9.66
N LEU A 25 -0.82 -11.92 10.95
CA LEU A 25 -0.37 -13.08 11.72
C LEU A 25 -1.53 -13.99 12.15
N LYS A 26 -2.69 -13.38 12.40
CA LYS A 26 -3.89 -14.09 12.89
C LYS A 26 -4.83 -14.45 11.74
N ASP A 27 -4.98 -13.52 10.80
CA ASP A 27 -5.93 -13.62 9.70
C ASP A 27 -5.20 -13.87 8.38
N ASN A 28 -5.69 -14.82 7.60
CA ASN A 28 -5.23 -15.02 6.23
C ASN A 28 -5.80 -13.90 5.37
N LEU A 29 -4.93 -13.01 4.88
CA LEU A 29 -5.34 -11.90 4.04
C LEU A 29 -5.89 -12.41 2.70
N GLU A 30 -6.85 -11.68 2.14
CA GLU A 30 -7.36 -11.95 0.80
C GLU A 30 -6.30 -11.65 -0.27
N ALA A 31 -6.34 -12.36 -1.39
CA ALA A 31 -5.41 -12.16 -2.50
C ALA A 31 -5.35 -10.70 -2.98
N THR A 32 -6.48 -9.99 -2.96
CA THR A 32 -6.55 -8.56 -3.32
C THR A 32 -5.75 -7.66 -2.38
N SER A 33 -5.63 -8.03 -1.10
CA SER A 33 -4.81 -7.29 -0.14
C SER A 33 -3.32 -7.48 -0.43
N TYR A 34 -2.90 -8.68 -0.79
CA TYR A 34 -1.52 -8.93 -1.24
C TYR A 34 -1.20 -8.17 -2.53
N GLU A 35 -2.09 -8.20 -3.52
CA GLU A 35 -1.90 -7.47 -4.78
C GLU A 35 -1.70 -5.96 -4.53
N MET A 36 -2.49 -5.36 -3.64
CA MET A 36 -2.34 -3.95 -3.27
C MET A 36 -1.00 -3.66 -2.59
N ILE A 37 -0.52 -4.56 -1.74
CA ILE A 37 0.79 -4.45 -1.07
C ILE A 37 1.93 -4.60 -2.09
N GLU A 38 1.78 -5.47 -3.09
CA GLU A 38 2.77 -5.77 -4.12
C GLU A 38 2.95 -4.63 -5.14
N ARG A 39 1.93 -3.78 -5.32
CA ARG A 39 1.99 -2.61 -6.20
C ARG A 39 2.99 -1.53 -5.74
N ASP A 40 3.46 -1.56 -4.49
CA ASP A 40 4.49 -0.64 -4.00
C ASP A 40 5.91 -1.13 -4.37
N SER A 41 6.36 -0.72 -5.56
CA SER A 41 7.69 -1.02 -6.08
C SER A 41 8.83 -0.39 -5.26
N ILE A 42 8.62 0.78 -4.65
CA ILE A 42 9.65 1.51 -3.89
C ILE A 42 10.05 0.70 -2.66
N LYS A 43 9.06 0.17 -1.94
CA LYS A 43 9.28 -0.72 -0.79
C LYS A 43 10.23 -1.88 -1.14
N TYR A 44 9.99 -2.59 -2.25
CA TYR A 44 10.83 -3.71 -2.64
C TYR A 44 12.23 -3.26 -3.06
N ILE A 45 12.34 -2.19 -3.87
CA ILE A 45 13.63 -1.63 -4.29
C ILE A 45 14.48 -1.30 -3.06
N GLN A 46 13.89 -0.67 -2.05
CA GLN A 46 14.60 -0.28 -0.83
C GLN A 46 15.02 -1.50 0.01
N VAL A 47 14.17 -2.52 0.12
CA VAL A 47 14.52 -3.79 0.79
C VAL A 47 15.69 -4.47 0.07
N TYR A 48 15.64 -4.59 -1.26
CA TYR A 48 16.71 -5.19 -2.06
C TYR A 48 18.02 -4.41 -1.94
N ALA A 49 17.96 -3.07 -1.99
CA ALA A 49 19.14 -2.22 -1.86
C ALA A 49 19.80 -2.32 -0.48
N THR A 50 19.03 -2.58 0.58
CA THR A 50 19.56 -2.72 1.96
C THR A 50 20.19 -4.09 2.20
N LEU A 51 19.76 -5.12 1.45
CA LEU A 51 20.25 -6.49 1.59
C LEU A 51 21.64 -6.70 0.94
N CYS A 52 21.97 -5.90 -0.07
CA CYS A 52 23.27 -5.87 -0.73
C CYS A 52 24.31 -5.09 0.09
#